data_AF-A0A965FGA3-F1
#
_entry.id   AF-A0A965FGA3-F1
#
_cell.length_a   1.000
_cell.length_b   1.000
_cell.length_c   1.000
_cell.angle_alpha   90.00
_cell.angle_beta   90.00
_cell.angle_gamma   90.00
#
_symmetry.space_group_name_H-M   'P 1'
#
loop_
_entity.id
_entity.type
_entity.pdbx_description
1 polymer ?
#
loop_
_entity_poly.entity_id
_entity_poly.type
_entity_poly.pdbx_seq_one_letter_code
_entity_poly.pdbx_strand_id
1 'polypeptide(L)' 'TDINRDYFASDSGQAMIKRIPQRRLGAAEDLTGPLLLLASAAGAHMTGAVVTVDGGHSINPL' A
#
# COMPACT_ATOMS: atom_id res chain seq x y z
N THR A 1 -8.77 -7.94 -3.08
CA THR A 1 -10.13 -7.80 -3.66
C THR A 1 -10.45 -9.05 -4.47
N ASP A 2 -11.70 -9.24 -4.86
CA ASP A 2 -12.09 -10.43 -5.65
C ASP A 2 -11.41 -10.50 -7.02
N ILE A 3 -11.16 -9.35 -7.66
CA ILE A 3 -10.56 -9.26 -8.99
C ILE A 3 -9.19 -9.96 -9.08
N ASN A 4 -8.38 -9.88 -8.02
CA ASN A 4 -6.99 -10.35 -8.03
C ASN A 4 -6.77 -11.57 -7.13
N ARG A 5 -7.84 -12.14 -6.57
CA ARG A 5 -7.78 -13.20 -5.56
C ARG A 5 -7.00 -14.41 -6.06
N ASP A 6 -7.36 -14.90 -7.24
CA ASP A 6 -6.77 -16.12 -7.84
C ASP A 6 -5.30 -15.90 -8.19
N TYR A 7 -4.95 -14.71 -8.69
CA TYR A 7 -3.57 -14.36 -8.97
C TYR A 7 -2.72 -14.38 -7.70
N PHE A 8 -3.20 -13.74 -6.63
CA PHE A 8 -2.45 -13.71 -5.36
C PHE A 8 -2.37 -15.08 -4.69
N ALA A 9 -3.29 -16.00 -4.97
CA ALA A 9 -3.20 -17.39 -4.51
C ALA A 9 -2.19 -18.23 -5.31
N SER A 10 -1.83 -17.81 -6.54
CA SER A 10 -0.84 -18.51 -7.37
C SER A 10 0.58 -18.39 -6.82
N ASP A 11 1.46 -19.32 -7.22
CA ASP A 11 2.89 -19.28 -6.87
C ASP A 11 3.56 -17.96 -7.28
N SER A 12 3.18 -17.43 -8.45
CA SER A 12 3.70 -16.16 -8.96
C SER A 12 3.27 -14.97 -8.10
N GLY A 13 2.00 -14.95 -7.66
CA GLY A 13 1.48 -13.94 -6.76
C GLY A 13 2.11 -14.01 -5.38
N GLN A 14 2.32 -15.22 -4.85
CA GLN A 14 3.05 -15.42 -3.59
C GLN A 14 4.52 -14.98 -3.70
N ALA A 15 5.18 -15.21 -4.84
CA ALA A 15 6.52 -14.71 -5.10
C ALA A 15 6.57 -13.17 -5.16
N MET A 16 5.57 -12.53 -5.77
CA MET A 16 5.42 -11.07 -5.75
C MET A 16 5.22 -10.54 -4.32
N ILE A 17 4.30 -11.12 -3.55
CA ILE A 17 4.02 -10.69 -2.16
C ILE A 17 5.29 -10.79 -1.32
N LYS A 18 6.09 -11.84 -1.52
CA LYS A 18 7.39 -11.97 -0.88
C LYS A 18 8.34 -10.83 -1.25
N ARG A 19 8.23 -10.17 -2.40
CA ARG A 19 9.09 -9.02 -2.74
C ARG A 19 8.69 -7.72 -2.05
N ILE A 20 7.44 -7.61 -1.61
CA ILE A 20 7.01 -6.46 -0.80
C ILE A 20 7.80 -6.51 0.53
N PRO A 21 8.48 -5.43 0.96
CA PRO A 21 9.26 -5.43 2.20
C PRO A 21 8.47 -5.89 3.43
N GLN A 22 7.21 -5.46 3.56
CA GLN A 22 6.30 -5.91 4.63
C GLN A 22 5.68 -7.30 4.43
N ARG A 23 5.98 -7.99 3.32
CA ARG A 23 5.57 -9.37 3.00
C ARG A 23 4.06 -9.63 3.05
N ARG A 24 3.27 -8.59 2.77
CA ARG A 24 1.80 -8.67 2.72
C ARG A 24 1.24 -7.72 1.68
N LEU A 25 0.01 -8.01 1.25
CA LEU A 25 -0.79 -7.05 0.51
C LEU A 25 -1.28 -5.93 1.42
N GLY A 26 -1.48 -4.75 0.84
CA GLY A 26 -2.17 -3.66 1.52
C GLY A 26 -3.64 -4.00 1.76
N ALA A 27 -4.18 -3.51 2.87
CA ALA A 27 -5.59 -3.54 3.20
C ALA A 27 -6.16 -2.12 3.15
N ALA A 28 -7.48 -1.98 3.07
CA ALA A 28 -8.12 -0.66 2.99
C ALA A 28 -7.81 0.19 4.24
N GLU A 29 -7.67 -0.49 5.38
CA GLU A 29 -7.42 0.10 6.69
C GLU A 29 -6.04 0.79 6.76
N ASP A 30 -5.06 0.35 5.95
CA ASP A 30 -3.73 0.97 5.87
C ASP A 30 -3.80 2.44 5.38
N LEU A 31 -4.88 2.81 4.68
CA LEU A 31 -5.11 4.18 4.20
C LEU A 31 -5.78 5.07 5.25
N THR A 32 -6.28 4.52 6.36
CA THR A 32 -7.06 5.29 7.36
C THR A 32 -6.25 6.47 7.91
N GLY A 33 -5.03 6.22 8.39
CA GLY A 33 -4.16 7.26 8.93
C GLY A 33 -3.79 8.33 7.89
N PRO A 34 -3.22 7.94 6.73
CA PRO A 34 -2.91 8.89 5.65
C PRO A 34 -4.11 9.72 5.18
N LEU A 35 -5.29 9.11 5.03
CA LEU A 35 -6.50 9.84 4.65
C LEU A 35 -6.94 10.82 5.74
N LEU A 36 -6.93 10.42 7.01
CA LEU A 36 -7.25 11.32 8.12
C LEU A 36 -6.26 12.48 8.21
N LEU A 37 -4.96 12.24 7.98
CA LEU A 37 -3.96 13.30 7.92
C LEU A 37 -4.29 14.30 6.80
N LEU A 38 -4.51 13.81 5.58
CA LEU A 38 -4.68 14.66 4.39
C LEU A 38 -6.06 15.33 4.31
N ALA A 39 -7.11 14.74 4.89
CA ALA A 39 -8.47 15.25 4.82
C ALA A 39 -8.92 16.04 6.06
N SER A 40 -8.09 16.14 7.10
CA SER A 40 -8.41 16.87 8.33
C SER A 40 -7.56 18.11 8.53
N ALA A 41 -7.82 18.85 9.61
CA ALA A 41 -7.01 19.99 10.04
C ALA A 41 -5.54 19.61 10.35
N ALA A 42 -5.24 18.33 10.60
CA ALA A 42 -3.86 17.88 10.79
C ALA A 42 -2.98 18.14 9.56
N GLY A 43 -3.57 18.14 8.36
CA GLY A 43 -2.91 18.42 7.09
C GLY A 43 -3.09 19.86 6.58
N ALA A 44 -3.51 20.82 7.41
CA ALA A 44 -3.97 22.14 6.96
C ALA A 44 -2.98 22.93 6.08
N HIS A 45 -1.67 22.65 6.18
CA HIS A 45 -0.64 23.29 5.35
C HIS A 45 0.09 22.31 4.41
N MET A 46 -0.42 21.09 4.26
CA MET A 46 0.11 20.10 3.32
C MET A 46 -0.54 20.29 1.95
N THR A 47 0.26 20.68 0.96
CA THR A 47 -0.18 20.76 -0.44
C THR A 47 0.95 20.32 -1.36
N GLY A 48 0.61 19.70 -2.50
CA GLY A 48 1.59 19.19 -3.47
C GLY A 48 2.38 17.95 -3.04
N ALA A 49 2.03 17.32 -1.92
CA ALA A 49 2.70 16.12 -1.42
C ALA A 49 2.06 14.83 -1.94
N VAL A 50 2.89 13.79 -2.15
CA VAL A 50 2.46 12.42 -2.40
C VAL A 50 2.87 11.56 -1.21
N VAL A 51 1.91 10.85 -0.62
CA VAL A 51 2.15 9.93 0.51
C VAL A 51 1.98 8.50 0.01
N THR A 52 3.09 7.79 -0.17
CA THR A 52 3.08 6.39 -0.62
C THR A 52 2.70 5.45 0.51
N VAL A 53 1.73 4.57 0.25
CA VAL A 53 1.23 3.56 1.21
C VAL A 53 1.17 2.20 0.50
N ASP A 54 2.29 1.50 0.46
CA ASP A 54 2.42 0.27 -0.34
C ASP A 54 3.26 -0.84 0.33
N GLY A 55 3.55 -0.70 1.63
CA GLY A 55 4.41 -1.64 2.35
C GLY A 55 5.86 -1.69 1.86
N GLY A 56 6.31 -0.67 1.11
CA GLY A 56 7.64 -0.54 0.54
C GLY A 56 7.78 -1.16 -0.87
N HIS A 57 6.68 -1.51 -1.52
CA HIS A 57 6.70 -2.16 -2.83
C HIS A 57 7.46 -1.34 -3.89
N SER A 58 7.22 -0.03 -3.95
CA SER A 58 7.80 0.86 -4.97
C SER A 58 9.30 1.12 -4.82
N ILE A 59 9.88 0.80 -3.65
CA ILE A 59 11.30 1.04 -3.36
C ILE A 59 12.11 -0.25 -3.25
N ASN A 60 11.51 -1.41 -3.49
CA ASN A 60 12.26 -2.66 -3.56
C ASN A 60 13.05 -2.70 -4.88
N PRO A 61 14.41 -2.73 -4.85
CA PRO A 61 15.23 -2.70 -6.06
C PRO A 61 15.31 -4.04 -6.80
N LEU A 62 14.66 -5.11 -6.31
CA LEU A 62 14.72 -6.49 -6.83
C LEU A 62 13.38 -7.00 -7.40
#